data_AF-A0AAP8GEZ3-F1
#
_entry.id   AF-A0AAP8GEZ3-F1
#
_cell.length_a   1.000
_cell.length_b   1.000
_cell.length_c   1.000
_cell.angle_alpha   90.00
_cell.angle_beta   90.00
_cell.angle_gamma   90.00
#
_symmetry.space_group_name_H-M   'P 1'
#
loop_
_entity.id
_entity.type
_entity.pdbx_description
1 polymer ?
#
loop_
_entity_poly.entity_id
_entity_poly.type
_entity_poly.pdbx_seq_one_letter_code
_entity_poly.pdbx_strand_id
1 'polypeptide(L)'
;PLGNNLVAAVKDIVMEGFVKFSAMSASDDGVMPAGEYLQKTLNMNNPDEYFQAGIIVFNVKQMVEENSFAELMRVLKAKKYWFLDQDIMNKVFYSRVTFLPLE
;
A
#
# COMPACT_ATOMS: atom_id res chain seq x y z
N PRO A 1 6.68 -20.01 2.06
CA PRO A 1 6.76 -19.38 3.40
C PRO A 1 6.91 -17.85 3.25
N LEU A 2 6.17 -17.04 4.02
CA LEU A 2 6.20 -15.56 3.89
C LEU A 2 7.49 -14.92 4.43
N GLY A 3 8.39 -15.70 5.04
CA GLY A 3 9.59 -15.16 5.68
C GLY A 3 9.21 -14.16 6.77
N ASN A 4 9.88 -13.00 6.77
CA ASN A 4 9.54 -11.86 7.61
C ASN A 4 8.64 -10.84 6.90
N ASN A 5 8.12 -11.09 5.69
CA ASN A 5 7.17 -10.16 5.07
C ASN A 5 5.88 -10.09 5.88
N LEU A 6 5.25 -8.91 5.86
CA LEU A 6 4.04 -8.61 6.63
C LEU A 6 2.82 -9.18 5.92
N VAL A 7 2.79 -9.12 4.59
CA VAL A 7 1.68 -9.65 3.79
C VAL A 7 2.17 -10.37 2.54
N ALA A 8 1.34 -11.25 2.00
CA ALA A 8 1.38 -11.60 0.59
C ALA A 8 0.09 -11.10 -0.11
N ALA A 9 0.24 -10.44 -1.25
CA ALA A 9 -0.86 -9.83 -1.99
C ALA A 9 -0.54 -9.78 -3.49
N VAL A 10 -1.54 -9.55 -4.33
CA VAL A 10 -1.36 -9.43 -5.79
C VAL A 10 -0.98 -8.00 -6.14
N LYS A 11 -0.08 -7.80 -7.12
CA LYS A 11 0.23 -6.47 -7.67
C LYS A 11 -1.03 -5.82 -8.25
N ASP A 12 -1.24 -4.53 -7.99
CA ASP A 12 -2.39 -3.81 -8.53
C ASP A 12 -2.10 -3.25 -9.93
N ILE A 13 -2.57 -3.96 -10.96
CA ILE A 13 -2.43 -3.53 -12.37
C ILE A 13 -3.30 -2.31 -12.71
N VAL A 14 -4.35 -2.03 -11.94
CA VAL A 14 -5.20 -0.84 -12.14
C VAL A 14 -4.44 0.39 -11.65
N MET A 15 -3.80 0.30 -10.48
CA MET A 15 -2.92 1.37 -10.00
C MET A 15 -1.72 1.57 -10.93
N GLU A 16 -1.12 0.50 -11.47
CA GLU A 16 -0.09 0.61 -12.51
C GLU A 16 -0.59 1.43 -13.72
N GLY A 17 -1.83 1.17 -14.16
CA GLY A 17 -2.50 1.97 -15.18
C GLY A 17 -2.68 3.44 -14.78
N PHE A 18 -3.14 3.71 -13.55
CA PHE A 18 -3.28 5.09 -13.05
C PHE A 18 -1.97 5.86 -13.03
N VAL A 19 -0.87 5.22 -12.63
CA VAL A 19 0.47 5.80 -12.69
C VAL A 19 0.85 6.09 -14.14
N LYS A 20 0.69 5.11 -15.03
CA LYS A 20 1.03 5.23 -16.46
C LYS A 20 0.27 6.34 -17.18
N PHE A 21 -1.02 6.49 -16.89
CA PHE A 21 -1.90 7.47 -17.54
C PHE A 21 -2.06 8.77 -16.75
N SER A 22 -1.23 8.99 -15.71
CA SER A 22 -1.25 10.20 -14.88
C SER A 22 -2.65 10.54 -14.34
N ALA A 23 -3.39 9.53 -13.90
CA ALA A 23 -4.69 9.74 -13.26
C ALA A 23 -4.50 10.62 -12.01
N MET A 24 -5.45 11.52 -11.76
CA MET A 24 -5.37 12.45 -10.63
C MET A 24 -5.89 11.77 -9.35
N SER A 25 -5.03 11.66 -8.35
CA SER A 25 -5.41 11.26 -7.00
C SER A 25 -6.17 12.39 -6.31
N ALA A 26 -7.04 12.05 -5.35
CA ALA A 26 -7.66 13.04 -4.47
C ALA A 26 -7.56 12.57 -3.01
N SER A 27 -6.89 13.37 -2.18
CA SER A 27 -6.69 13.11 -0.76
C SER A 27 -6.59 14.42 0.02
N ASP A 28 -6.36 14.34 1.33
CA ASP A 28 -6.10 15.54 2.14
C ASP A 28 -4.80 16.29 1.73
N ASP A 29 -3.89 15.62 1.02
CA ASP A 29 -2.67 16.25 0.45
C ASP A 29 -2.96 17.00 -0.88
N GLY A 30 -4.23 17.06 -1.29
CA GLY A 30 -4.68 17.72 -2.51
C GLY A 30 -4.84 16.78 -3.70
N VAL A 31 -4.75 17.36 -4.90
CA VAL A 31 -4.92 16.66 -6.19
C VAL A 31 -3.59 16.67 -6.93
N MET A 32 -3.09 15.49 -7.28
CA MET A 32 -1.81 15.30 -7.97
C MET A 32 -1.82 14.00 -8.80
N PRO A 33 -0.89 13.82 -9.75
CA PRO A 33 -0.77 12.56 -10.49
C PRO A 33 -0.52 11.36 -9.56
N ALA A 34 -1.09 10.20 -9.88
CA ALA A 34 -0.99 8.98 -9.07
C ALA A 34 0.45 8.60 -8.71
N GLY A 35 1.39 8.69 -9.66
CA GLY A 35 2.81 8.40 -9.38
C GLY A 35 3.42 9.33 -8.32
N GLU A 36 3.07 10.63 -8.36
CA GLU A 36 3.51 11.60 -7.37
C GLU A 36 2.88 11.33 -6.01
N TYR A 37 1.60 10.97 -5.99
CA TYR A 37 0.87 10.58 -4.78
C TYR A 37 1.52 9.38 -4.08
N LEU A 38 1.80 8.31 -4.82
CA LEU A 38 2.42 7.10 -4.27
C LEU A 38 3.81 7.39 -3.66
N GLN A 39 4.60 8.24 -4.32
CA GLN A 39 5.92 8.61 -3.81
C GLN A 39 5.86 9.58 -2.62
N LYS A 40 5.06 10.65 -2.70
CA LYS A 40 5.04 11.72 -1.70
C LYS A 40 4.16 11.40 -0.49
N THR A 41 2.94 10.90 -0.73
CA THR A 41 1.97 10.62 0.33
C THR A 41 2.17 9.22 0.93
N LEU A 42 2.35 8.20 0.08
CA LEU A 42 2.54 6.83 0.56
C LEU A 42 4.00 6.49 0.90
N ASN A 43 4.96 7.33 0.50
CA ASN A 43 6.40 7.09 0.70
C ASN A 43 6.89 5.78 0.06
N MET A 44 6.33 5.44 -1.11
CA MET A 44 6.77 4.30 -1.91
C MET A 44 7.80 4.76 -2.93
N ASN A 45 9.07 4.39 -2.75
CA ASN A 45 10.14 4.75 -3.69
C ASN A 45 9.91 4.11 -5.08
N ASN A 46 9.30 2.92 -5.09
CA ASN A 46 8.89 2.20 -6.29
C ASN A 46 7.35 2.08 -6.33
N PRO A 47 6.64 2.94 -7.08
CA PRO A 47 5.19 2.85 -7.26
C PRO A 47 4.70 1.51 -7.83
N ASP A 48 5.57 0.78 -8.54
CA ASP A 48 5.23 -0.51 -9.13
C ASP A 48 5.00 -1.62 -8.09
N GLU A 49 5.40 -1.40 -6.84
CA GLU A 49 5.16 -2.32 -5.72
C GLU A 49 3.78 -2.12 -5.06
N TYR A 50 2.92 -1.28 -5.62
CA TYR A 50 1.56 -1.12 -5.09
C TYR A 50 0.76 -2.41 -5.28
N PHE A 51 0.18 -2.92 -4.20
CA PHE A 51 -0.59 -4.15 -4.17
C PHE A 51 -2.09 -3.90 -3.96
N GLN A 52 -2.89 -4.84 -4.45
CA GLN A 52 -4.34 -4.81 -4.40
C GLN A 52 -4.83 -5.48 -3.11
N ALA A 53 -5.80 -4.86 -2.41
CA ALA A 53 -6.26 -5.32 -1.09
C ALA A 53 -7.44 -6.32 -1.10
N GLY A 54 -7.85 -6.80 -2.27
CA GLY A 54 -8.96 -7.74 -2.44
C GLY A 54 -8.61 -9.17 -2.03
N ILE A 55 -7.33 -9.53 -2.07
CA ILE A 55 -6.80 -10.76 -1.46
C ILE A 55 -5.47 -10.48 -0.78
N ILE A 56 -5.41 -10.78 0.52
CA ILE A 56 -4.23 -10.55 1.36
C ILE A 56 -4.04 -11.76 2.29
N VAL A 57 -2.84 -12.32 2.30
CA VAL A 57 -2.40 -13.27 3.31
C VAL A 57 -1.59 -12.53 4.37
N PHE A 58 -2.14 -12.38 5.57
CA PHE A 58 -1.49 -11.68 6.68
C PHE A 58 -0.51 -12.58 7.42
N ASN A 59 0.74 -12.14 7.59
CA ASN A 59 1.69 -12.75 8.52
C ASN A 59 1.44 -12.23 9.95
N VAL A 60 0.33 -12.68 10.55
CA VAL A 60 -0.15 -12.19 11.85
C VAL A 60 0.92 -12.34 12.94
N LYS A 61 1.68 -13.45 12.93
CA LYS A 61 2.77 -13.66 13.89
C LYS A 61 3.82 -12.54 13.82
N GLN A 62 4.26 -12.19 12.61
CA GLN A 62 5.23 -11.10 12.42
C GLN A 62 4.63 -9.74 12.80
N MET A 63 3.36 -9.50 12.47
CA MET A 63 2.69 -8.24 12.80
C MET A 63 2.50 -8.04 14.31
N VAL A 64 2.29 -9.12 15.06
CA VAL A 64 2.23 -9.06 16.53
C VAL A 64 3.60 -8.73 17.11
N GLU A 65 4.67 -9.35 16.61
CA GLU A 65 6.05 -9.07 17.04
C GLU A 65 6.45 -7.61 16.78
N GLU A 66 6.09 -7.08 15.61
CA GLU A 66 6.44 -5.70 15.20
C GLU A 66 5.39 -4.65 15.64
N ASN A 67 4.29 -5.06 16.27
CA ASN A 67 3.16 -4.20 16.62
C ASN A 67 2.63 -3.37 15.43
N SER A 68 2.55 -3.98 14.23
CA SER A 68 2.16 -3.29 13.00
C SER A 68 0.76 -2.68 13.07
N PHE A 69 -0.13 -3.22 13.91
CA PHE A 69 -1.47 -2.66 14.12
C PHE A 69 -1.42 -1.23 14.68
N ALA A 70 -0.53 -0.94 15.62
CA ALA A 70 -0.38 0.41 16.16
C ALA A 70 0.02 1.41 15.06
N GLU A 71 0.90 0.99 14.15
CA GLU A 71 1.33 1.83 13.02
C GLU A 71 0.20 2.06 12.02
N LEU A 72 -0.57 1.02 11.67
CA LEU A 72 -1.78 1.18 10.84
C LEU A 72 -2.75 2.20 11.45
N MET A 73 -2.99 2.13 12.76
CA MET A 73 -3.88 3.07 13.46
C MET A 73 -3.30 4.48 13.52
N ARG A 74 -1.98 4.62 13.67
CA ARG A 74 -1.29 5.92 13.63
C ARG A 74 -1.45 6.58 12.27
N VAL A 75 -1.26 5.80 11.20
CA VAL A 75 -1.38 6.26 9.81
C VAL A 75 -2.85 6.59 9.47
N LEU A 76 -3.80 5.74 9.85
CA LEU A 76 -5.24 5.97 9.66
C LEU A 76 -5.72 7.30 10.26
N LYS A 77 -5.21 7.66 11.44
CA LYS A 77 -5.59 8.90 12.14
C LYS A 77 -4.94 10.15 11.57
N ALA A 78 -3.89 10.01 10.76
CA ALA A 78 -3.09 11.16 10.31
C ALA A 78 -3.80 11.99 9.25
N LYS A 79 -4.50 11.36 8.30
CA LYS A 79 -5.21 12.00 7.19
C LYS A 79 -6.11 11.01 6.45
N LYS A 80 -6.93 11.51 5.53
CA LYS A 80 -7.67 10.70 4.55
C LYS A 80 -6.83 10.44 3.31
N TYR A 81 -6.80 9.17 2.91
CA TYR A 81 -6.10 8.66 1.74
C TYR A 81 -7.06 8.46 0.55
N TRP A 82 -6.51 8.30 -0.66
CA TRP A 82 -7.29 8.22 -1.89
C TRP A 82 -8.07 6.90 -1.97
N PHE A 83 -7.39 5.78 -1.72
CA PHE A 83 -7.93 4.43 -1.58
C PHE A 83 -7.95 3.94 -0.13
N LEU A 84 -8.36 4.82 0.80
CA LEU A 84 -8.68 4.48 2.19
C LEU A 84 -7.64 3.55 2.86
N ASP A 85 -8.05 2.36 3.28
CA ASP A 85 -7.23 1.36 3.96
C ASP A 85 -6.22 0.68 3.03
N GLN A 86 -6.51 0.53 1.74
CA GLN A 86 -5.56 0.00 0.76
C GLN A 86 -4.29 0.87 0.68
N ASP A 87 -4.43 2.19 0.70
CA ASP A 87 -3.31 3.12 0.72
C ASP A 87 -2.52 3.06 2.04
N ILE A 88 -3.23 2.94 3.16
CA ILE A 88 -2.61 2.80 4.49
C ILE A 88 -1.75 1.55 4.53
N MET A 89 -2.27 0.42 4.05
CA MET A 89 -1.52 -0.83 4.03
C MET A 89 -0.35 -0.78 3.04
N ASN A 90 -0.52 -0.20 1.85
CA ASN A 90 0.58 -0.02 0.89
C ASN A 90 1.71 0.85 1.47
N LYS A 91 1.36 1.88 2.24
CA LYS A 91 2.32 2.71 2.96
C LYS A 91 3.04 1.95 4.08
N VAL A 92 2.29 1.28 4.96
CA VAL A 92 2.86 0.64 6.16
C VAL A 92 3.62 -0.64 5.83
N PHE A 93 3.18 -1.38 4.81
CA PHE A 93 3.79 -2.65 4.43
C PHE A 93 4.78 -2.52 3.26
N TYR A 94 5.08 -1.31 2.80
CA TYR A 94 6.03 -1.07 1.71
C TYR A 94 7.35 -1.81 1.95
N SER A 95 7.92 -2.42 0.90
CA SER A 95 9.10 -3.31 0.92
C SER A 95 8.98 -4.59 1.77
N ARG A 96 7.79 -4.90 2.32
CA ARG A 96 7.51 -6.08 3.17
C ARG A 96 6.35 -6.91 2.62
N VAL A 97 6.22 -6.96 1.29
CA VAL A 97 5.14 -7.66 0.55
C VAL A 97 5.73 -8.79 -0.27
N THR A 98 5.14 -9.99 -0.16
CA THR A 98 5.37 -11.09 -1.10
C THR A 98 4.32 -11.02 -2.20
N PHE A 99 4.73 -10.81 -3.45
CA PHE A 99 3.77 -10.77 -4.56
C PHE A 99 3.26 -12.15 -4.92
N LEU A 100 1.93 -12.29 -4.93
CA LEU A 100 1.22 -13.47 -5.39
C LEU A 100 1.06 -13.45 -6.93
N PRO A 101 0.87 -14.63 -7.55
CA PRO A 101 0.44 -14.74 -8.94
C PRO A 101 -0.86 -13.95 -9.23
N LEU A 102 -1.05 -13.54 -10.48
CA LEU A 102 -2.26 -12.86 -10.97
C LEU A 102 -3.35 -13.86 -11.41
N GLU A 103 -2.96 -15.14 -11.54
CA GLU A 103 -3.74 -16.26 -12.08
C GLU A 103 -4.88 -16.78 -11.20
#